data_AF-A0A498BTR0-F1
#
_entry.id   AF-A0A498BTR0-F1
#
_cell.length_a   1.000
_cell.length_b   1.000
_cell.length_c   1.000
_cell.angle_alpha   90.00
_cell.angle_beta   90.00
_cell.angle_gamma   90.00
#
_symmetry.space_group_name_H-M   'P 1'
#
loop_
_entity.id
_entity.type
_entity.pdbx_description
1 polymer ?
#
loop_
_entity_poly.entity_id
_entity_poly.type
_entity_poly.pdbx_seq_one_letter_code
_entity_poly.pdbx_strand_id
1 'polypeptide(L)'
;MDAAGTGLAAHNHCRLDLWLTMLHQALVDVGYERVDWIDEDAFEQMSMLAYLSAVTLVDASLFLLRTTYTIRQWFERFTRRRDMASRIAHELATEEPPELRYDPEAREAHTRRVRQLRAWVRQLPPEALGPLLDTLTSEPRAFEVEVEHDGRKQVQRFGRKQSLVFHQQAILNCLQWIVSGVDDGIYGPKRIFSADDPNPAQKLFEKAVIRMGRNGRPTSESRRDAYAENRERLDSFMSRGGSRFEQSDMRSKYRQRAGWLSRHIE
;
A
#
# COMPACT_ATOMS: atom_id res chain seq x y z
N MET A 1 27.71 -29.62 11.52
CA MET A 1 27.09 -28.78 12.56
C MET A 1 27.07 -27.36 12.05
N ASP A 2 25.90 -27.01 11.52
CA ASP A 2 25.21 -25.73 11.44
C ASP A 2 25.98 -24.45 11.07
N ALA A 3 25.89 -24.10 9.79
CA ALA A 3 25.91 -22.74 9.30
C ALA A 3 24.50 -22.37 8.82
N ALA A 4 23.65 -21.90 9.74
CA ALA A 4 22.34 -21.33 9.44
C ALA A 4 22.18 -20.04 10.27
N GLY A 5 22.48 -18.88 9.68
CA GLY A 5 22.44 -17.63 10.45
C GLY A 5 22.57 -16.31 9.70
N THR A 6 22.50 -16.25 8.37
CA THR A 6 22.78 -14.98 7.64
C THR A 6 21.73 -14.58 6.59
N GLY A 7 20.53 -15.18 6.61
CA GLY A 7 19.50 -14.91 5.59
C GLY A 7 18.52 -13.77 5.90
N LEU A 8 18.33 -13.37 7.16
CA LEU A 8 17.23 -12.47 7.55
C LEU A 8 17.57 -10.98 7.61
N ALA A 9 18.85 -10.60 7.73
CA ALA A 9 19.25 -9.19 7.88
C ALA A 9 19.25 -8.43 6.54
N ALA A 10 19.63 -9.11 5.45
CA ALA A 10 19.82 -8.47 4.13
C ALA A 10 18.54 -7.85 3.52
N HIS A 11 17.35 -8.33 3.89
CA HIS A 11 16.08 -7.88 3.29
C HIS A 11 15.47 -6.62 3.93
N ASN A 12 15.94 -6.20 5.10
CA ASN A 12 15.45 -4.99 5.76
C ASN A 12 16.21 -3.73 5.34
N HIS A 13 17.48 -3.86 4.92
CA HIS A 13 18.33 -2.74 4.52
C HIS A 13 17.73 -1.94 3.34
N CYS A 14 17.16 -2.61 2.33
CA CYS A 14 16.60 -1.91 1.17
C CYS A 14 15.36 -1.05 1.46
N ARG A 15 14.66 -1.23 2.58
CA ARG A 15 13.32 -0.63 2.79
C ARG A 15 13.36 0.80 3.30
N LEU A 16 14.30 1.13 4.17
CA LEU A 16 14.48 2.50 4.69
C LEU A 16 15.41 3.32 3.79
N ASP A 17 16.34 2.68 3.08
CA ASP A 17 17.15 3.35 2.05
C ASP A 17 16.28 3.87 0.90
N LEU A 18 15.29 3.09 0.46
CA LEU A 18 14.27 3.55 -0.48
C LEU A 18 13.47 4.73 0.06
N TRP A 19 13.17 4.74 1.36
CA TRP A 19 12.38 5.78 1.99
C TRP A 19 13.17 7.09 2.19
N LEU A 20 14.45 6.98 2.57
CA LEU A 20 15.41 8.09 2.61
C LEU A 20 15.69 8.62 1.20
N THR A 21 15.72 7.75 0.19
CA THR A 21 15.84 8.15 -1.22
C THR A 21 14.59 8.89 -1.69
N MET A 22 13.39 8.44 -1.31
CA MET A 22 12.14 9.15 -1.60
C MET A 22 12.05 10.50 -0.88
N LEU A 23 12.51 10.58 0.37
CA LEU A 23 12.60 11.83 1.13
C LEU A 23 13.62 12.78 0.52
N HIS A 24 14.80 12.27 0.13
CA HIS A 24 15.82 13.04 -0.57
C HIS A 24 15.28 13.61 -1.88
N GLN A 25 14.55 12.79 -2.66
CA GLN A 25 13.91 13.27 -3.88
C GLN A 25 12.88 14.37 -3.58
N ALA A 26 12.02 14.17 -2.57
CA ALA A 26 11.04 15.17 -2.16
C ALA A 26 11.71 16.48 -1.68
N LEU A 27 12.87 16.40 -1.03
CA LEU A 27 13.68 17.55 -0.63
C LEU A 27 14.29 18.27 -1.84
N VAL A 28 14.85 17.52 -2.79
CA VAL A 28 15.39 18.07 -4.04
C VAL A 28 14.29 18.82 -4.80
N ASP A 29 13.08 18.25 -4.86
CA ASP A 29 11.94 18.81 -5.57
C ASP A 29 11.43 20.13 -4.92
N VAL A 30 11.70 20.37 -3.64
CA VAL A 30 11.40 21.63 -2.93
C VAL A 30 12.64 22.49 -2.65
N GLY A 31 13.76 22.22 -3.31
CA GLY A 31 14.99 23.04 -3.15
C GLY A 31 15.67 22.93 -1.78
N TYR A 32 15.53 21.79 -1.11
CA TYR A 32 15.94 21.51 0.28
C TYR A 32 15.21 22.37 1.34
N GLU A 33 14.09 22.99 0.97
CA GLU A 33 13.18 23.61 1.93
C GLU A 33 12.27 22.57 2.61
N ARG A 34 11.48 23.01 3.58
CA ARG A 34 10.60 22.14 4.34
C ARG A 34 9.51 21.57 3.43
N VAL A 35 9.40 20.25 3.40
CA VAL A 35 8.39 19.53 2.62
C VAL A 35 7.01 19.70 3.27
N ASP A 36 6.10 20.45 2.63
CA ASP A 36 4.82 20.88 3.23
C ASP A 36 3.83 19.78 3.65
N TRP A 37 3.99 18.57 3.09
CA TRP A 37 3.20 17.41 3.49
C TRP A 37 3.79 16.69 4.73
N ILE A 38 4.94 17.14 5.22
CA ILE A 38 5.62 16.68 6.41
C ILE A 38 5.54 17.78 7.49
N ASP A 39 4.99 17.42 8.64
CA ASP A 39 4.92 18.32 9.81
C ASP A 39 6.32 18.67 10.34
N GLU A 40 6.48 19.84 10.99
CA GLU A 40 7.79 20.36 11.42
C GLU A 40 8.53 19.41 12.38
N ASP A 41 7.83 18.92 13.41
CA ASP A 41 8.36 17.93 14.35
C ASP A 41 8.78 16.63 13.64
N ALA A 42 8.01 16.24 12.61
CA ALA A 42 8.28 15.03 11.84
C ALA A 42 9.54 15.20 11.00
N PHE A 43 9.67 16.35 10.34
CA PHE A 43 10.84 16.72 9.54
C PHE A 43 12.12 16.77 10.38
N GLU A 44 12.04 17.35 11.58
CA GLU A 44 13.16 17.45 12.52
C GLU A 44 13.62 16.05 12.99
N GLN A 45 12.68 15.18 13.36
CA GLN A 45 12.99 13.82 13.80
C GLN A 45 13.57 12.94 12.69
N MET A 46 13.13 13.12 11.44
CA MET A 46 13.71 12.44 10.29
C MET A 46 15.10 12.96 9.94
N SER A 47 15.30 14.27 10.03
CA SER A 47 16.62 14.89 9.87
C SER A 47 17.60 14.38 10.91
N MET A 48 17.14 14.20 12.16
CA MET A 48 17.93 13.61 13.23
C MET A 48 18.26 12.13 12.99
N LEU A 49 17.31 11.33 12.47
CA LEU A 49 17.56 9.93 12.09
C LEU A 49 18.54 9.83 10.91
N ALA A 50 18.42 10.68 9.90
CA ALA A 50 19.34 10.74 8.77
C ALA A 50 20.74 11.14 9.24
N TYR A 51 20.85 12.16 10.09
CA TYR A 51 22.11 12.59 10.72
C TYR A 51 22.76 11.48 11.55
N LEU A 52 21.98 10.81 12.41
CA LEU A 52 22.49 9.70 13.22
C LEU A 52 22.97 8.54 12.34
N SER A 53 22.24 8.22 11.27
CA SER A 53 22.66 7.18 10.33
C SER A 53 23.96 7.56 9.61
N ALA A 54 24.14 8.83 9.22
CA ALA A 54 25.35 9.33 8.57
C ALA A 54 26.57 9.35 9.51
N VAL A 55 26.36 9.72 10.78
CA VAL A 55 27.45 9.84 11.78
C VAL A 55 27.86 8.51 12.38
N THR A 56 26.89 7.61 12.61
CA THR A 56 27.16 6.31 13.24
C THR A 56 27.46 5.20 12.24
N LEU A 57 27.18 5.43 10.95
CA LEU A 57 27.20 4.41 9.89
C LEU A 57 26.31 3.20 10.21
N VAL A 58 25.34 3.38 11.12
CA VAL A 58 24.37 2.37 11.56
C VAL A 58 23.03 2.64 10.89
N ASP A 59 22.33 1.56 10.52
CA ASP A 59 21.03 1.59 9.85
C ASP A 59 19.97 2.34 10.68
N ALA A 60 19.25 3.28 10.06
CA ALA A 60 18.17 4.05 10.66
C ALA A 60 17.07 3.15 11.27
N SER A 61 16.87 1.95 10.72
CA SER A 61 15.93 0.94 11.22
C SER A 61 16.27 0.45 12.63
N LEU A 62 17.55 0.42 13.00
CA LEU A 62 18.02 -0.02 14.33
C LEU A 62 17.69 1.01 15.42
N PHE A 63 17.64 2.30 15.05
CA PHE A 63 17.22 3.37 15.96
C PHE A 63 15.69 3.36 16.19
N LEU A 64 14.93 3.03 15.15
CA LEU A 64 13.47 2.87 15.21
C LEU A 64 13.04 1.65 16.05
N LEU A 65 13.81 0.57 16.04
CA LEU A 65 13.56 -0.61 16.88
C LEU A 65 13.69 -0.33 18.38
N ARG A 66 14.39 0.74 18.77
CA ARG A 66 14.62 1.11 20.17
C ARG A 66 13.59 2.10 20.74
N THR A 67 12.74 2.69 19.89
CA THR A 67 11.77 3.73 20.28
C THR A 67 10.35 3.40 19.82
N THR A 68 9.72 2.42 20.48
CA THR A 68 8.35 1.95 20.24
C THR A 68 7.29 3.05 20.36
N TYR A 69 7.56 4.10 21.15
CA TYR A 69 6.65 5.21 21.39
C TYR A 69 6.51 6.14 20.17
N THR A 70 7.60 6.35 19.43
CA THR A 70 7.65 7.28 18.30
C THR A 70 6.85 6.73 17.12
N ILE A 71 7.07 5.49 16.69
CA ILE A 71 6.35 4.89 15.53
C ILE A 71 4.83 4.89 15.74
N ARG A 72 4.36 4.63 16.97
CA ARG A 72 2.93 4.63 17.29
C ARG A 72 2.31 6.03 17.19
N GLN A 73 3.01 7.07 17.65
CA GLN A 73 2.55 8.45 17.47
C GLN A 73 2.48 8.84 16.00
N TRP A 74 3.45 8.42 15.17
CA TRP A 74 3.43 8.67 13.73
C TRP A 74 2.27 7.95 13.05
N PHE A 75 2.02 6.69 13.39
CA PHE A 75 0.87 5.93 12.90
C PHE A 75 -0.47 6.58 13.29
N GLU A 76 -0.64 6.97 14.56
CA GLU A 76 -1.84 7.66 15.05
C GLU A 76 -1.99 9.06 14.41
N ARG A 77 -0.89 9.75 14.08
CA ARG A 77 -0.89 11.06 13.41
C ARG A 77 -1.18 10.97 11.91
N PHE A 78 -0.64 9.99 11.18
CA PHE A 78 -0.98 9.76 9.78
C PHE A 78 -2.42 9.30 9.60
N THR A 79 -2.96 8.55 10.56
CA THR A 79 -4.36 8.08 10.54
C THR A 79 -5.36 9.06 11.16
N ARG A 80 -4.90 10.20 11.72
CA ARG A 80 -5.76 11.24 12.34
C ARG A 80 -6.63 12.00 11.33
N ARG A 81 -6.17 12.17 10.09
CA ARG A 81 -6.97 12.85 9.05
C ARG A 81 -8.10 11.94 8.60
N ARG A 82 -9.33 12.44 8.72
CA ARG A 82 -10.56 11.69 8.44
C ARG A 82 -10.65 11.17 7.01
N ASP A 83 -9.97 11.79 6.05
CA ASP A 83 -9.99 11.51 4.61
C ASP A 83 -8.73 10.79 4.08
N MET A 84 -7.77 10.43 4.94
CA MET A 84 -6.50 9.82 4.52
C MET A 84 -6.70 8.53 3.72
N ALA A 85 -7.64 7.68 4.14
CA ALA A 85 -7.96 6.46 3.42
C ALA A 85 -8.37 6.72 1.96
N SER A 86 -9.10 7.81 1.72
CA SER A 86 -9.57 8.20 0.38
C SER A 86 -8.46 8.76 -0.49
N ARG A 87 -7.47 9.44 0.09
CA ARG A 87 -6.25 9.86 -0.61
C ARG A 87 -5.36 8.68 -0.97
N ILE A 88 -5.13 7.76 -0.03
CA ILE A 88 -4.38 6.52 -0.29
C ILE A 88 -5.07 5.71 -1.39
N ALA A 89 -6.39 5.58 -1.31
CA ALA A 89 -7.19 4.91 -2.33
C ALA A 89 -7.04 5.58 -3.69
N HIS A 90 -7.13 6.91 -3.77
CA HIS A 90 -6.90 7.66 -5.01
C HIS A 90 -5.52 7.37 -5.62
N GLU A 91 -4.47 7.43 -4.80
CA GLU A 91 -3.11 7.14 -5.24
C GLU A 91 -2.96 5.72 -5.77
N LEU A 92 -3.61 4.73 -5.15
CA LEU A 92 -3.54 3.31 -5.54
C LEU A 92 -4.52 2.92 -6.65
N ALA A 93 -5.59 3.69 -6.86
CA ALA A 93 -6.57 3.50 -7.92
C ALA A 93 -6.08 3.99 -9.29
N THR A 94 -4.76 4.14 -9.44
CA THR A 94 -4.12 4.75 -10.60
C THR A 94 -4.57 4.09 -11.90
N GLU A 95 -5.28 4.85 -12.73
CA GLU A 95 -5.57 4.58 -14.13
C GLU A 95 -4.89 5.66 -14.96
N GLU A 96 -4.45 5.33 -16.17
CA GLU A 96 -3.87 6.31 -17.10
C GLU A 96 -4.96 7.32 -17.47
N PRO A 97 -4.86 8.61 -17.07
CA PRO A 97 -5.82 9.63 -17.43
C PRO A 97 -5.85 9.82 -18.95
N PRO A 98 -7.02 10.00 -19.56
CA PRO A 98 -7.12 10.23 -21.01
C PRO A 98 -6.30 11.43 -21.50
N GLU A 99 -6.09 12.45 -20.65
CA GLU A 99 -5.31 13.64 -21.00
C GLU A 99 -3.82 13.32 -21.22
N LEU A 100 -3.27 12.31 -20.53
CA LEU A 100 -1.88 11.89 -20.70
C LEU A 100 -1.57 11.30 -22.08
N ARG A 101 -2.59 10.98 -22.87
CA ARG A 101 -2.41 10.49 -24.25
C ARG A 101 -1.65 11.50 -25.12
N TYR A 102 -1.78 12.79 -24.81
CA TYR A 102 -1.20 13.88 -25.61
C TYR A 102 0.10 14.42 -25.03
N ASP A 103 0.56 13.92 -23.87
CA ASP A 103 1.81 14.29 -23.21
C ASP A 103 2.66 13.04 -22.94
N PRO A 104 3.64 12.73 -23.82
CA PRO A 104 4.50 11.56 -23.67
C PRO A 104 5.32 11.54 -22.36
N GLU A 105 5.77 12.70 -21.88
CA GLU A 105 6.62 12.80 -20.69
C GLU A 105 5.79 12.54 -19.43
N ALA A 106 4.63 13.18 -19.32
CA ALA A 106 3.72 12.94 -18.20
C ALA A 106 3.20 11.50 -18.18
N ARG A 107 2.97 10.88 -19.35
CA ARG A 107 2.63 9.45 -19.45
C ARG A 107 3.76 8.55 -18.95
N GLU A 108 5.00 8.86 -19.28
CA GLU A 108 6.15 8.10 -18.80
C GLU A 108 6.30 8.23 -17.27
N ALA A 109 6.18 9.44 -16.73
CA ALA A 109 6.21 9.70 -15.30
C ALA A 109 5.12 8.92 -14.55
N HIS A 110 3.89 8.95 -15.07
CA HIS A 110 2.77 8.17 -14.56
C HIS A 110 3.06 6.66 -14.59
N THR A 111 3.57 6.14 -15.70
CA THR A 111 3.95 4.73 -15.83
C THR A 111 5.01 4.33 -14.81
N ARG A 112 6.02 5.19 -14.60
CA ARG A 112 7.06 4.99 -13.59
C ARG A 112 6.47 4.92 -12.19
N ARG A 113 5.55 5.83 -11.87
CA ARG A 113 4.85 5.89 -10.59
C ARG A 113 4.02 4.62 -10.34
N VAL A 114 3.23 4.17 -11.32
CA VAL A 114 2.44 2.93 -11.21
C VAL A 114 3.35 1.72 -11.00
N ARG A 115 4.50 1.65 -11.70
CA ARG A 115 5.49 0.57 -11.49
C ARG A 115 6.04 0.58 -10.07
N GLN A 116 6.34 1.75 -9.50
CA GLN A 116 6.81 1.88 -8.11
C GLN A 116 5.75 1.42 -7.11
N LEU A 117 4.50 1.86 -7.26
CA LEU A 117 3.39 1.45 -6.39
C LEU A 117 3.12 -0.05 -6.47
N ARG A 118 3.10 -0.62 -7.68
CA ARG A 118 2.99 -2.07 -7.91
C ARG A 118 4.12 -2.83 -7.22
N ALA A 119 5.37 -2.41 -7.40
CA ALA A 119 6.52 -3.04 -6.77
C ALA A 119 6.44 -2.96 -5.24
N TRP A 120 6.01 -1.82 -4.70
CA TRP A 120 5.82 -1.60 -3.27
C TRP A 120 4.76 -2.54 -2.68
N VAL A 121 3.55 -2.56 -3.24
CA VAL A 121 2.45 -3.42 -2.74
C VAL A 121 2.84 -4.90 -2.74
N ARG A 122 3.53 -5.35 -3.79
CA ARG A 122 3.95 -6.76 -3.91
C ARG A 122 4.91 -7.21 -2.82
N GLN A 123 5.67 -6.28 -2.26
CA GLN A 123 6.70 -6.56 -1.25
C GLN A 123 6.22 -6.33 0.19
N LEU A 124 4.97 -5.86 0.37
CA LEU A 124 4.42 -5.63 1.69
C LEU A 124 4.31 -6.95 2.46
N PRO A 125 4.79 -7.01 3.72
CA PRO A 125 4.52 -8.15 4.58
C PRO A 125 3.03 -8.18 4.98
N PRO A 126 2.49 -9.34 5.42
CA PRO A 126 1.10 -9.45 5.86
C PRO A 126 0.69 -8.42 6.92
N GLU A 127 1.61 -8.07 7.82
CA GLU A 127 1.43 -7.10 8.90
C GLU A 127 1.26 -5.66 8.41
N ALA A 128 1.61 -5.36 7.15
CA ALA A 128 1.41 -4.06 6.51
C ALA A 128 0.28 -4.12 5.46
N LEU A 129 0.19 -5.23 4.71
CA LEU A 129 -0.87 -5.42 3.72
C LEU A 129 -2.25 -5.54 4.36
N GLY A 130 -2.37 -6.21 5.52
CA GLY A 130 -3.62 -6.30 6.28
C GLY A 130 -4.17 -4.93 6.70
N PRO A 131 -3.39 -4.10 7.42
CA PRO A 131 -3.81 -2.73 7.76
C PRO A 131 -4.11 -1.84 6.55
N LEU A 132 -3.41 -2.02 5.43
CA LEU A 132 -3.72 -1.31 4.19
C LEU A 132 -5.11 -1.69 3.69
N LEU A 133 -5.45 -2.98 3.64
CA LEU A 133 -6.79 -3.45 3.26
C LEU A 133 -7.87 -2.99 4.27
N ASP A 134 -7.57 -2.96 5.56
CA ASP A 134 -8.46 -2.38 6.59
C ASP A 134 -8.73 -0.90 6.33
N THR A 135 -7.68 -0.16 5.97
CA THR A 135 -7.77 1.27 5.62
C THR A 135 -8.59 1.48 4.34
N LEU A 136 -8.36 0.68 3.30
CA LEU A 136 -9.09 0.78 2.04
C LEU A 136 -10.57 0.35 2.17
N THR A 137 -10.91 -0.51 3.13
CA THR A 137 -12.31 -0.88 3.44
C THR A 137 -12.98 0.07 4.44
N SER A 138 -12.29 1.12 4.90
CA SER A 138 -12.88 2.13 5.77
C SER A 138 -13.88 3.02 5.01
N GLU A 139 -14.71 3.74 5.77
CA GLU A 139 -15.79 4.57 5.21
C GLU A 139 -15.24 5.65 4.24
N PRO A 140 -15.63 5.62 2.94
CA PRO A 140 -15.15 6.58 1.96
C PRO A 140 -15.58 8.00 2.29
N ARG A 141 -14.62 8.94 2.27
CA ARG A 141 -14.87 10.35 2.57
C ARG A 141 -14.56 11.22 1.37
N ALA A 142 -15.19 12.39 1.32
CA ALA A 142 -14.81 13.43 0.37
C ALA A 142 -13.41 13.97 0.74
N PHE A 143 -12.62 14.29 -0.27
CA PHE A 143 -11.24 14.76 -0.12
C PHE A 143 -10.84 15.66 -1.28
N GLU A 144 -9.70 16.32 -1.14
CA GLU A 144 -9.18 17.27 -2.12
C GLU A 144 -7.71 16.96 -2.40
N VAL A 145 -7.31 16.98 -3.68
CA VAL A 145 -5.92 16.78 -4.11
C VAL A 145 -5.46 18.03 -4.81
N GLU A 146 -4.28 18.54 -4.45
CA GLU A 146 -3.62 19.59 -5.19
C GLU A 146 -2.90 18.95 -6.37
N VAL A 147 -3.26 19.38 -7.58
CA VAL A 147 -2.63 18.96 -8.82
C VAL A 147 -1.97 20.18 -9.43
N GLU A 148 -0.70 20.05 -9.78
CA GLU A 148 0.03 21.10 -10.48
C GLU A 148 -0.20 20.92 -11.99
N HIS A 149 -0.78 21.95 -12.61
CA HIS A 149 -1.02 21.99 -14.05
C HIS A 149 -0.53 23.33 -14.59
N ASP A 150 0.41 23.32 -15.54
CA ASP A 150 1.05 24.53 -16.09
C ASP A 150 1.59 25.50 -15.03
N GLY A 151 2.24 24.96 -13.97
CA GLY A 151 2.82 25.76 -12.88
C GLY A 151 1.78 26.45 -11.98
N ARG A 152 0.50 26.11 -12.11
CA ARG A 152 -0.59 26.57 -11.24
C ARG A 152 -1.11 25.41 -10.39
N LYS A 153 -1.18 25.62 -9.08
CA LYS A 153 -1.81 24.69 -8.14
C LYS A 153 -3.33 24.73 -8.34
N GLN A 154 -3.91 23.65 -8.85
CA GLN A 154 -5.35 23.47 -8.95
C GLN A 154 -5.82 22.44 -7.92
N VAL A 155 -6.89 22.77 -7.18
CA VAL A 155 -7.49 21.84 -6.22
C VAL A 155 -8.56 21.01 -6.90
N GLN A 156 -8.33 19.71 -7.04
CA GLN A 156 -9.33 18.76 -7.50
C GLN A 156 -10.11 18.21 -6.30
N ARG A 157 -11.44 18.29 -6.38
CA ARG A 157 -12.35 17.87 -5.30
C ARG A 157 -13.06 16.58 -5.68
N PHE A 158 -13.06 15.61 -4.77
CA PHE A 158 -13.70 14.33 -4.96
C PHE A 158 -14.80 14.10 -3.93
N GLY A 159 -16.00 13.80 -4.42
CA GLY A 159 -17.13 13.46 -3.56
C GLY A 159 -17.04 12.03 -3.00
N ARG A 160 -17.89 11.72 -2.01
CA ARG A 160 -17.94 10.38 -1.38
C ARG A 160 -18.15 9.23 -2.38
N LYS A 161 -18.96 9.45 -3.42
CA LYS A 161 -19.23 8.43 -4.46
C LYS A 161 -17.98 8.13 -5.30
N GLN A 162 -17.21 9.16 -5.67
CA GLN A 162 -15.94 8.99 -6.39
C GLN A 162 -14.90 8.32 -5.48
N SER A 163 -14.84 8.75 -4.22
CA SER A 163 -14.01 8.13 -3.20
C SER A 163 -14.29 6.63 -3.04
N LEU A 164 -15.56 6.20 -3.00
CA LEU A 164 -15.89 4.77 -2.99
C LEU A 164 -15.30 4.01 -4.19
N VAL A 165 -15.39 4.59 -5.40
CA VAL A 165 -14.80 3.99 -6.60
C VAL A 165 -13.28 3.86 -6.47
N PHE A 166 -12.59 4.89 -5.98
CA PHE A 166 -11.15 4.81 -5.73
C PHE A 166 -10.80 3.73 -4.72
N HIS A 167 -11.55 3.59 -3.63
CA HIS A 167 -11.30 2.54 -2.65
C HIS A 167 -11.45 1.14 -3.27
N GLN A 168 -12.51 0.92 -4.07
CA GLN A 168 -12.74 -0.36 -4.73
C GLN A 168 -11.68 -0.66 -5.79
N GLN A 169 -11.30 0.33 -6.60
CA GLN A 169 -10.26 0.18 -7.62
C GLN A 169 -8.89 -0.05 -6.98
N ALA A 170 -8.56 0.61 -5.87
CA ALA A 170 -7.33 0.38 -5.12
C ALA A 170 -7.24 -1.05 -4.58
N ILE A 171 -8.33 -1.59 -4.01
CA ILE A 171 -8.38 -2.99 -3.55
C ILE A 171 -8.15 -3.94 -4.74
N LEU A 172 -8.84 -3.71 -5.86
CA LEU A 172 -8.64 -4.51 -7.08
C LEU A 172 -7.18 -4.45 -7.55
N ASN A 173 -6.59 -3.25 -7.64
CA ASN A 173 -5.22 -3.04 -8.06
C ASN A 173 -4.24 -3.78 -7.14
N CYS A 174 -4.42 -3.71 -5.81
CA CYS A 174 -3.60 -4.47 -4.87
C CYS A 174 -3.64 -5.98 -5.16
N LEU A 175 -4.83 -6.57 -5.32
CA LEU A 175 -4.96 -8.00 -5.62
C LEU A 175 -4.38 -8.35 -6.99
N GLN A 176 -4.62 -7.53 -8.00
CA GLN A 176 -4.08 -7.72 -9.34
C GLN A 176 -2.56 -7.62 -9.37
N TRP A 177 -1.95 -6.71 -8.62
CA TRP A 177 -0.50 -6.59 -8.50
C TRP A 177 0.11 -7.80 -7.79
N ILE A 178 -0.54 -8.33 -6.75
CA ILE A 178 -0.11 -9.58 -6.11
C ILE A 178 -0.20 -10.74 -7.11
N VAL A 179 -1.33 -10.91 -7.80
CA VAL A 179 -1.50 -11.99 -8.79
C VAL A 179 -0.46 -11.91 -9.90
N SER A 180 -0.29 -10.74 -10.51
CA SER A 180 0.73 -10.56 -11.55
C SER A 180 2.16 -10.72 -11.02
N GLY A 181 2.39 -10.59 -9.70
CA GLY A 181 3.71 -10.85 -9.10
C GLY A 181 4.06 -12.33 -9.13
N VAL A 182 3.06 -13.22 -9.18
CA VAL A 182 3.24 -14.66 -9.39
C VAL A 182 3.73 -14.92 -10.81
N ASP A 183 3.10 -14.31 -11.81
CA ASP A 183 3.49 -14.44 -13.22
C ASP A 183 4.91 -13.92 -13.46
N ASP A 184 5.24 -12.78 -12.84
CA ASP A 184 6.56 -12.13 -12.90
C ASP A 184 7.64 -12.88 -12.08
N GLY A 185 7.27 -13.91 -11.31
CA GLY A 185 8.21 -14.70 -10.50
C GLY A 185 8.74 -14.01 -9.24
N ILE A 186 8.10 -12.93 -8.77
CA ILE A 186 8.51 -12.16 -7.58
C ILE A 186 8.48 -13.02 -6.31
N TYR A 187 7.56 -13.97 -6.26
CA TYR A 187 7.34 -14.83 -5.09
C TYR A 187 8.06 -16.18 -5.19
N GLY A 188 9.01 -16.32 -6.13
CA GLY A 188 9.77 -17.53 -6.35
C GLY A 188 9.24 -18.39 -7.52
N PRO A 189 9.71 -19.65 -7.63
CA PRO A 189 9.51 -20.46 -8.82
C PRO A 189 8.09 -21.00 -8.99
N LYS A 190 7.29 -21.01 -7.92
CA LYS A 190 5.95 -21.59 -7.91
C LYS A 190 4.91 -20.59 -8.43
N ARG A 191 4.55 -20.72 -9.71
CA ARG A 191 3.68 -19.76 -10.42
C ARG A 191 2.22 -20.17 -10.57
N ILE A 192 1.82 -21.29 -9.96
CA ILE A 192 0.47 -21.85 -10.10
C ILE A 192 -0.33 -21.57 -8.83
N PHE A 193 -1.59 -21.17 -8.97
CA PHE A 193 -2.55 -21.10 -7.86
C PHE A 193 -3.18 -22.47 -7.66
N SER A 194 -2.97 -23.07 -6.48
CA SER A 194 -3.40 -24.44 -6.18
C SER A 194 -4.16 -24.49 -4.86
N ALA A 195 -5.12 -25.42 -4.76
CA ALA A 195 -5.87 -25.68 -3.54
C ALA A 195 -5.01 -26.47 -2.54
N ASP A 196 -4.38 -27.54 -2.99
CA ASP A 196 -3.64 -28.48 -2.13
C ASP A 196 -2.23 -27.98 -1.78
N ASP A 197 -1.62 -27.22 -2.69
CA ASP A 197 -0.26 -26.75 -2.55
C ASP A 197 -0.19 -25.25 -2.86
N PRO A 198 -0.58 -24.36 -1.93
CA PRO A 198 -0.64 -22.93 -2.16
C PRO A 198 0.73 -22.28 -2.43
N ASN A 199 0.78 -21.32 -3.35
CA ASN A 199 1.98 -20.53 -3.61
C ASN A 199 2.18 -19.42 -2.54
N PRO A 200 3.35 -18.74 -2.50
CA PRO A 200 3.59 -17.73 -1.46
C PRO A 200 2.69 -16.50 -1.56
N ALA A 201 2.14 -16.17 -2.73
CA ALA A 201 1.17 -15.08 -2.89
C ALA A 201 -0.19 -15.43 -2.25
N GLN A 202 -0.65 -16.66 -2.40
CA GLN A 202 -1.83 -17.19 -1.70
C GLN A 202 -1.64 -17.11 -0.17
N LYS A 203 -0.45 -17.48 0.34
CA LYS A 203 -0.11 -17.35 1.76
C LYS A 203 0.05 -15.91 2.25
N LEU A 204 0.58 -15.02 1.41
CA LEU A 204 0.64 -13.59 1.69
C LEU A 204 -0.76 -13.03 1.87
N PHE A 205 -1.67 -13.32 0.92
CA PHE A 205 -3.05 -12.85 0.98
C PHE A 205 -3.81 -13.43 2.18
N GLU A 206 -3.74 -14.75 2.42
CA GLU A 206 -4.34 -15.41 3.59
C GLU A 206 -3.94 -14.69 4.89
N LYS A 207 -2.64 -14.53 5.12
CA LYS A 207 -2.11 -13.92 6.35
C LYS A 207 -2.45 -12.44 6.45
N ALA A 208 -2.50 -11.71 5.33
CA ALA A 208 -2.88 -10.30 5.32
C ALA A 208 -4.35 -10.12 5.69
N VAL A 209 -5.24 -10.95 5.14
CA VAL A 209 -6.69 -10.92 5.45
C VAL A 209 -6.94 -11.26 6.92
N ILE A 210 -6.26 -12.25 7.49
CA ILE A 210 -6.33 -12.56 8.93
C ILE A 210 -5.96 -11.34 9.79
N ARG A 211 -4.98 -10.55 9.32
CA ARG A 211 -4.43 -9.37 9.98
C ARG A 211 -5.06 -8.06 9.51
N MET A 212 -6.25 -8.10 8.91
CA MET A 212 -6.94 -6.93 8.36
C MET A 212 -7.57 -6.06 9.47
N GLY A 213 -6.70 -5.48 10.29
CA GLY A 213 -7.06 -4.54 11.33
C GLY A 213 -5.93 -3.52 11.54
N ARG A 214 -6.26 -2.41 12.21
CA ARG A 214 -5.37 -1.24 12.35
C ARG A 214 -3.96 -1.53 12.87
N ASN A 215 -3.76 -2.59 13.65
CA ASN A 215 -2.49 -2.90 14.30
C ASN A 215 -1.70 -4.02 13.61
N GLY A 216 -2.19 -4.56 12.49
CA GLY A 216 -1.54 -5.66 11.75
C GLY A 216 -1.49 -6.99 12.52
N ARG A 217 -2.26 -7.12 13.60
CA ARG A 217 -2.42 -8.36 14.37
C ARG A 217 -3.65 -9.13 13.86
N PRO A 218 -3.72 -10.45 14.09
CA PRO A 218 -4.94 -11.21 13.85
C PRO A 218 -6.12 -10.55 14.56
N THR A 219 -7.24 -10.46 13.85
CA THR A 219 -8.47 -9.82 14.34
C THR A 219 -9.30 -10.73 15.25
N SER A 220 -9.07 -12.04 15.19
CA SER A 220 -9.63 -13.06 16.09
C SER A 220 -8.53 -14.06 16.50
N GLU A 221 -8.73 -14.73 17.63
CA GLU A 221 -7.88 -15.85 18.08
C GLU A 221 -7.94 -17.01 17.09
N SER A 222 -9.13 -17.27 16.54
CA SER A 222 -9.33 -18.22 15.46
C SER A 222 -8.92 -17.60 14.14
N ARG A 223 -7.85 -18.12 13.54
CA ARG A 223 -7.38 -17.67 12.22
C ARG A 223 -8.41 -17.90 11.12
N ARG A 224 -9.21 -18.96 11.22
CA ARG A 224 -10.27 -19.27 10.27
C ARG A 224 -11.37 -18.22 10.32
N ASP A 225 -11.81 -17.86 11.53
CA ASP A 225 -12.88 -16.87 11.71
C ASP A 225 -12.38 -15.46 11.33
N ALA A 226 -11.15 -15.11 11.74
CA ALA A 226 -10.48 -13.87 11.32
C ALA A 226 -10.42 -13.77 9.79
N TYR A 227 -10.11 -14.86 9.09
CA TYR A 227 -10.10 -14.86 7.64
C TYR A 227 -11.51 -14.68 7.06
N ALA A 228 -12.47 -15.49 7.50
CA ALA A 228 -13.84 -15.49 6.98
C ALA A 228 -14.51 -14.12 7.15
N GLU A 229 -14.45 -13.53 8.33
CA GLU A 229 -15.05 -12.22 8.63
C GLU A 229 -14.42 -11.10 7.79
N ASN A 230 -13.08 -11.06 7.70
CA ASN A 230 -12.40 -10.03 6.92
C ASN A 230 -12.57 -10.22 5.41
N ARG A 231 -12.67 -11.47 4.94
CA ARG A 231 -12.98 -11.79 3.55
C ARG A 231 -14.39 -11.34 3.19
N GLU A 232 -15.37 -11.58 4.05
CA GLU A 232 -16.75 -11.10 3.91
C GLU A 232 -16.81 -9.57 3.93
N ARG A 233 -16.07 -8.92 4.83
CA ARG A 233 -15.98 -7.46 4.89
C ARG A 233 -15.45 -6.87 3.58
N LEU A 234 -14.42 -7.48 2.97
CA LEU A 234 -13.93 -7.09 1.65
C LEU A 234 -14.98 -7.31 0.55
N ASP A 235 -15.63 -8.48 0.51
CA ASP A 235 -16.66 -8.80 -0.49
C ASP A 235 -17.86 -7.85 -0.40
N SER A 236 -18.32 -7.58 0.82
CA SER A 236 -19.41 -6.65 1.12
C SER A 236 -19.03 -5.22 0.69
N PHE A 237 -17.81 -4.77 1.00
CA PHE A 237 -17.32 -3.46 0.59
C PHE A 237 -17.24 -3.31 -0.94
N MET A 238 -16.72 -4.32 -1.64
CA MET A 238 -16.65 -4.35 -3.11
C MET A 238 -18.04 -4.42 -3.77
N SER A 239 -19.05 -4.88 -3.02
CA SER A 239 -20.45 -4.95 -3.48
C SER A 239 -21.24 -3.66 -3.24
N ARG A 240 -20.67 -2.66 -2.55
CA ARG A 240 -21.30 -1.34 -2.37
C ARG A 240 -21.39 -0.58 -3.70
N GLY A 241 -22.37 0.30 -3.83
CA GLY A 241 -22.61 1.11 -5.04
C GLY A 241 -23.71 0.55 -5.97
N GLY A 242 -24.04 1.31 -7.01
CA GLY A 242 -25.10 0.98 -7.96
C GLY A 242 -24.68 0.02 -9.08
N SER A 243 -25.65 -0.50 -9.81
CA SER A 243 -25.42 -1.46 -10.91
C SER A 243 -25.01 -0.76 -12.22
N ARG A 244 -23.81 -0.18 -12.26
CA ARG A 244 -23.19 0.30 -13.53
C ARG A 244 -22.30 -0.79 -14.12
N PHE A 245 -22.19 -0.83 -15.44
CA PHE A 245 -21.38 -1.83 -16.17
C PHE A 245 -19.92 -1.88 -15.68
N GLU A 246 -19.27 -0.73 -15.52
CA GLU A 246 -17.90 -0.61 -15.00
C GLU A 246 -17.76 -1.20 -13.58
N GLN A 247 -18.74 -0.98 -12.71
CA GLN A 247 -18.75 -1.55 -11.35
C GLN A 247 -18.97 -3.07 -11.40
N SER A 248 -19.72 -3.58 -12.36
CA SER A 248 -19.89 -5.03 -12.57
C SER A 248 -18.60 -5.70 -13.04
N ASP A 249 -17.87 -5.08 -13.98
CA ASP A 249 -16.57 -5.59 -14.45
C ASP A 249 -15.53 -5.58 -13.33
N MET A 250 -15.42 -4.48 -12.58
CA MET A 250 -14.54 -4.38 -11.41
C MET A 250 -14.84 -5.48 -10.38
N ARG A 251 -16.12 -5.72 -10.06
CA ARG A 251 -16.53 -6.81 -9.14
C ARG A 251 -16.20 -8.19 -9.67
N SER A 252 -16.30 -8.41 -10.99
CA SER A 252 -15.95 -9.68 -11.62
C SER A 252 -14.45 -9.94 -11.53
N LYS A 253 -13.62 -8.95 -11.91
CA LYS A 253 -12.15 -9.01 -11.81
C LYS A 253 -11.71 -9.23 -10.36
N TYR A 254 -12.30 -8.49 -9.43
CA TYR A 254 -12.03 -8.66 -8.00
C TYR A 254 -12.32 -10.08 -7.53
N ARG A 255 -13.52 -10.61 -7.80
CA ARG A 255 -13.91 -11.98 -7.41
C ARG A 255 -12.96 -13.02 -8.00
N GLN A 256 -12.56 -12.87 -9.25
CA GLN A 256 -11.60 -13.77 -9.89
C GLN A 256 -10.23 -13.74 -9.17
N ARG A 257 -9.67 -12.54 -8.92
CA ARG A 257 -8.36 -12.39 -8.26
C ARG A 257 -8.39 -12.88 -6.82
N ALA A 258 -9.43 -12.52 -6.07
CA ALA A 258 -9.63 -12.99 -4.71
C ALA A 258 -9.82 -14.51 -4.66
N GLY A 259 -10.59 -15.09 -5.58
CA GLY A 259 -10.76 -16.54 -5.70
C GLY A 259 -9.45 -17.27 -5.96
N TRP A 260 -8.60 -16.78 -6.87
CA TRP A 260 -7.27 -17.37 -7.09
C TRP A 260 -6.39 -17.32 -5.84
N LEU A 261 -6.39 -16.20 -5.12
CA LEU A 261 -5.59 -16.02 -3.90
C LEU A 261 -6.12 -16.81 -2.70
N SER A 262 -7.40 -17.18 -2.71
CA SER A 262 -8.11 -17.86 -1.60
C SER A 262 -8.33 -19.35 -1.84
N ARG A 263 -7.94 -19.86 -3.01
CA ARG A 263 -8.27 -21.22 -3.49
C ARG A 263 -7.92 -22.36 -2.54
N HIS A 264 -6.97 -22.17 -1.65
CA HIS A 264 -6.48 -23.17 -0.68
C HIS A 264 -7.15 -23.09 0.69
N ILE A 265 -8.14 -22.20 0.85
CA ILE A 265 -8.88 -21.96 2.10
C ILE A 265 -10.33 -22.45 1.97
N GLU A 266 -10.84 -22.53 0.73
CA GLU A 266 -12.13 -23.13 0.36
C GLU A 266 -12.12 -24.65 0.56
#